data_AF-A0A7W0FXT8-F1
#
_entry.id   AF-A0A7W0FXT8-F1
#
_cell.length_a   1.000
_cell.length_b   1.000
_cell.length_c   1.000
_cell.angle_alpha   90.00
_cell.angle_beta   90.00
_cell.angle_gamma   90.00
#
_symmetry.space_group_name_H-M   'P 1'
#
loop_
_entity.id
_entity.type
_entity.pdbx_description
1 polymer ?
#
loop_
_entity_poly.entity_id
_entity_poly.type
_entity_poly.pdbx_seq_one_letter_code
_entity_poly.pdbx_strand_id
1 'polypeptide(L)'
;MNVLLFVTSFLTILALLTYAKIDSFRYFSGIEAQFERYMEQIEQVYSNQIAEKWYKTTKANTSDGHGRRPPDASPRLSFAVLIDSNLRAQNQDLYDNTMIWAKSLMTVLYKDRPFFKEASQKSPHFLTEILEGLGRAVDQLPAEQKKQLKNAADLTNLKLDSNIDTSFYLMLKGCQREESKMGLVPLNQSNFVSLDGNDSDYEDDNIEEAKEYTGGKGYDSLLNYITLQKSTKVRVYLASFPVLQAISGQAAFARSIIEARTSIYQTIKNASPIPDDTSTQFQAVVQGYISGANTKFLDFTVTKTNPAQYN
;
A
#
# COMPACT_ATOMS: atom_id res chain seq x y z
N MET A 1 8.45 50.49 49.67
CA MET A 1 8.92 51.02 48.36
C MET A 1 9.59 49.96 47.48
N ASN A 2 10.01 48.79 48.00
CA ASN A 2 10.77 47.78 47.22
C ASN A 2 9.92 46.71 46.50
N VAL A 3 8.65 46.53 46.88
CA VAL A 3 7.77 45.49 46.29
C VAL A 3 7.47 45.79 44.82
N LEU A 4 7.34 47.07 44.46
CA LEU A 4 6.99 47.49 43.11
C LEU A 4 8.14 47.21 42.12
N LEU A 5 9.39 47.45 42.53
CA LEU A 5 10.57 47.07 41.76
C LEU A 5 10.61 45.56 41.49
N PHE A 6 10.35 44.74 42.53
CA PHE A 6 10.39 43.28 42.42
C PHE A 6 9.33 42.73 41.45
N VAL A 7 8.10 43.27 41.51
CA VAL A 7 7.02 42.90 40.60
C VAL A 7 7.34 43.32 39.17
N THR A 8 7.91 44.51 38.97
CA THR A 8 8.29 44.95 37.61
C THR A 8 9.43 44.11 37.02
N SER A 9 10.43 43.72 37.80
CA SER A 9 11.50 42.83 37.35
C SER A 9 11.01 41.41 37.06
N PHE A 10 10.05 40.92 37.83
CA PHE A 10 9.45 39.60 37.58
C PHE A 10 8.64 39.59 36.28
N LEU A 11 7.87 40.66 36.04
CA LEU A 11 7.12 40.85 34.79
C LEU A 11 8.02 40.95 33.56
N THR A 12 9.16 41.65 33.64
CA THR A 12 10.10 41.74 32.52
C THR A 12 10.78 40.40 32.23
N ILE A 13 11.14 39.62 33.25
CA ILE A 13 11.70 38.27 33.06
C ILE A 13 10.67 37.34 32.41
N LEU A 14 9.42 37.37 32.87
CA LEU A 14 8.32 36.59 32.27
C LEU A 14 8.08 36.98 30.80
N ALA A 15 8.09 38.27 30.50
CA ALA A 15 7.94 38.77 29.14
C ALA A 15 9.09 38.29 28.23
N LEU A 16 10.33 38.33 28.71
CA LEU A 16 11.50 37.84 27.98
C LEU A 16 11.44 36.33 27.72
N LEU A 17 11.06 35.53 28.73
CA LEU A 17 10.89 34.08 28.57
C LEU A 17 9.77 33.72 27.58
N THR A 18 8.68 34.48 27.61
CA THR A 18 7.55 34.27 26.70
C THR A 18 7.94 34.63 25.26
N TYR A 19 8.67 35.73 25.08
CA TYR A 19 9.18 36.14 23.77
C TYR A 19 10.15 35.11 23.20
N ALA A 20 11.10 34.63 24.01
CA ALA A 20 12.06 33.59 23.60
C ALA A 20 11.35 32.29 23.15
N LYS A 21 10.31 31.86 23.87
CA LYS A 21 9.52 30.69 23.47
C LYS A 21 8.73 30.90 22.18
N ILE A 22 8.17 32.09 21.97
CA ILE A 22 7.44 32.40 20.73
C ILE A 22 8.40 32.41 19.53
N ASP A 23 9.60 32.96 19.72
CA ASP A 23 10.60 33.02 18.66
C ASP A 23 11.15 31.63 18.31
N SER A 24 11.43 30.79 19.33
CA SER A 24 11.84 29.39 19.10
C SER A 24 10.75 28.59 18.38
N PHE A 25 9.48 28.81 18.73
CA PHE A 25 8.35 28.16 18.05
C PHE A 25 8.26 28.57 16.59
N ARG A 26 8.38 29.87 16.28
CA ARG A 26 8.37 30.37 14.89
C ARG A 26 9.52 29.81 14.06
N TYR A 27 10.71 29.75 14.65
CA TYR A 27 11.88 29.17 14.00
C TYR A 27 11.67 27.68 13.71
N PHE A 28 11.17 26.92 14.69
CA PHE A 28 10.87 25.49 14.54
C PHE A 28 9.81 25.24 13.46
N SER A 29 8.69 25.98 13.48
CA SER A 29 7.65 25.88 12.44
C SER A 29 8.17 26.25 11.05
N GLY A 30 9.11 27.20 10.97
CA GLY A 30 9.77 27.56 9.72
C GLY A 30 10.65 26.43 9.18
N ILE A 31 11.41 25.77 10.05
CA ILE A 31 12.22 24.59 9.70
C ILE A 31 11.34 23.43 9.27
N GLU A 32 10.26 23.15 9.99
CA GLU A 32 9.33 22.07 9.68
C GLU A 32 8.71 22.23 8.29
N ALA A 33 8.25 23.44 7.95
CA ALA A 33 7.72 23.74 6.62
C ALA A 33 8.78 23.64 5.50
N GLN A 34 10.05 23.99 5.77
CA GLN A 34 11.14 23.82 4.80
C GLN A 34 11.51 22.34 4.63
N PHE A 35 11.50 21.58 5.73
CA PHE A 35 11.75 20.15 5.73
C PHE A 35 10.67 19.39 4.96
N GLU A 36 9.39 19.72 5.16
CA GLU A 36 8.28 19.15 4.38
C GLU A 36 8.46 19.38 2.88
N ARG A 37 8.78 20.62 2.47
CA ARG A 37 9.02 20.94 1.04
C ARG A 37 10.22 20.22 0.47
N TYR A 38 11.29 20.10 1.25
CA TYR A 38 12.50 19.39 0.86
C TYR A 38 12.24 17.89 0.69
N MET A 39 11.49 17.29 1.62
CA MET A 39 11.07 15.89 1.55
C MET A 39 10.17 15.65 0.33
N GLU A 40 9.21 16.54 0.05
CA GLU A 40 8.32 16.40 -1.12
C GLU A 40 9.11 16.40 -2.44
N GLN A 41 10.11 17.27 -2.59
CA GLN A 41 10.95 17.32 -3.79
C GLN A 41 11.86 16.10 -3.93
N ILE A 42 12.47 15.65 -2.83
CA ILE A 42 13.33 14.46 -2.84
C ILE A 42 12.51 13.20 -3.10
N GLU A 43 11.33 13.07 -2.51
CA GLU A 43 10.41 11.96 -2.77
C GLU A 43 10.05 11.86 -4.24
N GLN A 44 9.76 12.98 -4.92
CA GLN A 44 9.44 12.98 -6.34
C GLN A 44 10.63 12.55 -7.22
N VAL A 45 11.81 13.15 -7.00
CA VAL A 45 13.01 12.84 -7.78
C VAL A 45 13.41 11.37 -7.59
N TYR A 46 13.34 10.89 -6.35
CA TYR A 46 13.73 9.53 -6.01
C TYR A 46 12.70 8.50 -6.48
N SER A 47 11.41 8.79 -6.37
CA SER A 47 10.32 7.97 -6.92
C SER A 47 10.47 7.79 -8.42
N ASN A 48 10.81 8.85 -9.16
CA ASN A 48 11.06 8.78 -10.59
C ASN A 48 12.28 7.90 -10.92
N GLN A 49 13.37 8.03 -10.15
CA GLN A 49 14.57 7.20 -10.33
C GLN A 49 14.33 5.71 -10.03
N ILE A 50 13.52 5.39 -9.02
CA ILE A 50 13.16 4.02 -8.70
C ILE A 50 12.22 3.44 -9.75
N ALA A 51 11.20 4.20 -10.20
CA ALA A 51 10.32 3.77 -11.28
C ALA A 51 11.14 3.44 -12.55
N GLU A 52 12.09 4.31 -12.91
CA GLU A 52 13.02 4.03 -14.02
C GLU A 52 13.85 2.77 -13.81
N LYS A 53 14.41 2.56 -12.61
CA LYS A 53 15.16 1.34 -12.30
C LYS A 53 14.27 0.10 -12.39
N TRP A 54 13.01 0.19 -11.99
CA TRP A 54 12.05 -0.90 -12.04
C TRP A 54 11.67 -1.25 -13.48
N TYR A 55 11.43 -0.26 -14.34
CA TYR A 55 11.23 -0.48 -15.78
C TYR A 55 12.47 -1.11 -16.44
N LYS A 56 13.67 -0.74 -16.00
CA LYS A 56 14.95 -1.27 -16.53
C LYS A 56 15.27 -2.69 -16.02
N THR A 57 14.86 -3.05 -14.81
CA THR A 57 15.18 -4.35 -14.16
C THR A 57 14.09 -5.39 -14.30
N THR A 58 12.84 -4.98 -14.51
CA THR A 58 11.73 -5.90 -14.81
C THR A 58 11.78 -6.27 -16.29
N LYS A 59 12.75 -7.09 -16.67
CA LYS A 59 12.63 -7.84 -17.92
C LYS A 59 11.45 -8.79 -17.73
N ALA A 60 10.36 -8.55 -18.47
CA ALA A 60 9.34 -9.55 -18.63
C ALA A 60 10.03 -10.79 -19.21
N ASN A 61 10.27 -11.81 -18.39
CA ASN A 61 10.73 -13.10 -18.86
C ASN A 61 9.61 -13.72 -19.70
N THR A 62 9.55 -13.35 -20.97
CA THR A 62 8.82 -14.05 -22.02
C THR A 62 9.66 -15.24 -22.48
N SER A 63 9.91 -16.17 -21.57
CA SER A 63 10.31 -17.55 -21.91
C SER A 63 10.37 -18.33 -20.61
N ASP A 64 9.34 -19.15 -20.37
CA ASP A 64 9.51 -20.52 -19.88
C ASP A 64 8.20 -21.29 -20.07
N GLY A 65 8.37 -22.54 -20.49
CA GLY A 65 7.42 -23.30 -21.30
C GLY A 65 6.14 -23.78 -20.60
N HIS A 66 5.14 -24.00 -21.46
CA HIS A 66 4.07 -24.99 -21.32
C HIS A 66 3.28 -25.02 -20.01
N GLY A 67 2.52 -23.95 -19.79
CA GLY A 67 1.22 -24.03 -19.13
C GLY A 67 0.35 -22.93 -19.70
N ARG A 68 -0.68 -23.27 -20.51
CA ARG A 68 -1.66 -22.27 -20.96
C ARG A 68 -2.22 -21.61 -19.70
N ARG A 69 -1.94 -20.31 -19.50
CA ARG A 69 -2.64 -19.52 -18.47
C ARG A 69 -4.13 -19.70 -18.76
N PRO A 70 -4.95 -20.18 -17.81
CA PRO A 70 -6.39 -20.16 -18.00
C PRO A 70 -6.77 -18.70 -18.29
N PRO A 71 -7.44 -18.40 -19.43
CA PRO A 71 -7.73 -17.02 -19.81
C PRO A 71 -8.62 -16.30 -18.79
N ASP A 72 -9.25 -17.06 -17.90
CA ASP A 72 -10.27 -16.62 -16.97
C ASP A 72 -9.79 -16.51 -15.50
N ALA A 73 -8.52 -16.77 -15.21
CA ALA A 73 -7.99 -16.79 -13.84
C ALA A 73 -6.75 -15.91 -13.65
N SER A 74 -6.75 -15.09 -12.58
CA SER A 74 -5.65 -14.18 -12.22
C SER A 74 -5.23 -14.38 -10.76
N PRO A 75 -3.93 -14.29 -10.41
CA PRO A 75 -3.51 -14.28 -9.00
C PRO A 75 -3.95 -13.01 -8.24
N ARG A 76 -4.29 -11.95 -8.98
CA ARG A 76 -4.78 -10.67 -8.47
C ARG A 76 -6.30 -10.58 -8.59
N LEU A 77 -6.92 -9.80 -7.69
CA LEU A 77 -8.36 -9.54 -7.72
C LEU A 77 -8.71 -8.65 -8.93
N SER A 78 -9.66 -9.09 -9.76
CA SER A 78 -10.08 -8.29 -10.90
C SER A 78 -11.11 -7.24 -10.51
N PHE A 79 -10.83 -5.98 -10.84
CA PHE A 79 -11.76 -4.86 -10.72
C PHE A 79 -12.56 -4.64 -12.01
N ALA A 80 -12.37 -5.46 -13.04
CA ALA A 80 -13.06 -5.31 -14.32
C ALA A 80 -14.59 -5.30 -14.16
N VAL A 81 -15.14 -6.18 -13.31
CA VAL A 81 -16.59 -6.24 -13.04
C VAL A 81 -17.11 -5.01 -12.27
N LEU A 82 -16.24 -4.31 -11.54
CA LEU A 82 -16.62 -3.09 -10.83
C LEU A 82 -16.77 -1.90 -11.79
N ILE A 83 -16.01 -1.88 -12.89
CA ILE A 83 -15.99 -0.75 -13.83
C ILE A 83 -16.76 -0.99 -15.15
N ASP A 84 -16.92 -2.25 -15.57
CA ASP A 84 -17.63 -2.60 -16.80
C ASP A 84 -19.11 -2.88 -16.49
N SER A 85 -19.97 -1.94 -16.88
CA SER A 85 -21.42 -2.03 -16.66
C SER A 85 -22.08 -3.24 -17.32
N ASN A 86 -21.55 -3.72 -18.45
CA ASN A 86 -22.08 -4.92 -19.10
C ASN A 86 -21.73 -6.18 -18.31
N LEU A 87 -20.48 -6.29 -17.84
CA LEU A 87 -20.07 -7.43 -17.00
C LEU A 87 -20.84 -7.46 -15.68
N ARG A 88 -21.07 -6.28 -15.08
CA ARG A 88 -21.87 -6.14 -13.86
C ARG A 88 -23.29 -6.66 -14.05
N ALA A 89 -23.96 -6.23 -15.13
CA ALA A 89 -25.33 -6.66 -15.45
C ALA A 89 -25.43 -8.17 -15.76
N GLN A 90 -24.39 -8.75 -16.37
CA GLN A 90 -24.37 -10.17 -16.71
C GLN A 90 -24.06 -11.09 -15.52
N ASN A 91 -23.31 -10.61 -14.52
CA ASN A 91 -22.81 -11.44 -13.42
C ASN A 91 -22.92 -10.71 -12.07
N GLN A 92 -24.14 -10.51 -11.57
CA GLN A 92 -24.37 -9.86 -10.28
C GLN A 92 -23.65 -10.56 -9.12
N ASP A 93 -23.70 -11.91 -9.07
CA ASP A 93 -22.99 -12.69 -8.06
C ASP A 93 -21.48 -12.39 -8.00
N LEU A 94 -20.85 -12.21 -9.17
CA LEU A 94 -19.42 -11.90 -9.28
C LEU A 94 -19.13 -10.49 -8.78
N TYR A 95 -20.01 -9.54 -9.12
CA TYR A 95 -19.90 -8.17 -8.63
C TYR A 95 -19.97 -8.14 -7.10
N ASP A 96 -20.98 -8.79 -6.49
CA ASP A 96 -21.18 -8.79 -5.05
C ASP A 96 -19.98 -9.42 -4.31
N ASN A 97 -19.47 -10.55 -4.81
CA ASN A 97 -18.27 -11.18 -4.24
C ASN A 97 -17.02 -10.32 -4.42
N THR A 98 -16.83 -9.71 -5.59
CA THR A 98 -15.71 -8.80 -5.85
C THR A 98 -15.77 -7.60 -4.92
N MET A 99 -16.96 -7.06 -4.65
CA MET A 99 -17.15 -5.97 -3.68
C MET A 99 -16.70 -6.38 -2.27
N ILE A 100 -17.12 -7.56 -1.80
CA ILE A 100 -16.74 -8.07 -0.47
C ILE A 100 -15.22 -8.26 -0.39
N TRP A 101 -14.62 -8.89 -1.40
CA TRP A 101 -13.19 -9.16 -1.42
C TRP A 101 -12.35 -7.88 -1.57
N ALA A 102 -12.79 -6.91 -2.37
CA ALA A 102 -12.10 -5.63 -2.54
C ALA A 102 -12.08 -4.83 -1.23
N LYS A 103 -13.22 -4.74 -0.52
CA LYS A 103 -13.28 -4.10 0.80
C LYS A 103 -12.39 -4.80 1.81
N SER A 104 -12.43 -6.14 1.82
CA SER A 104 -11.61 -6.95 2.73
C SER A 104 -10.12 -6.76 2.44
N LEU A 105 -9.72 -6.73 1.16
CA LEU A 105 -8.36 -6.47 0.73
C LEU A 105 -7.86 -5.09 1.16
N MET A 106 -8.63 -4.03 0.88
CA MET A 106 -8.29 -2.67 1.30
C MET A 106 -8.18 -2.56 2.82
N THR A 107 -9.06 -3.24 3.57
CA THR A 107 -9.00 -3.28 5.04
C THR A 107 -7.75 -4.02 5.53
N VAL A 108 -7.43 -5.18 4.94
CA VAL A 108 -6.23 -5.97 5.28
C VAL A 108 -4.96 -5.15 5.10
N LEU A 109 -4.88 -4.37 4.01
CA LEU A 109 -3.68 -3.58 3.67
C LEU A 109 -3.57 -2.30 4.51
N TYR A 110 -4.68 -1.63 4.80
CA TYR A 110 -4.65 -0.22 5.20
C TYR A 110 -5.31 0.10 6.53
N LYS A 111 -6.03 -0.82 7.20
CA LYS A 111 -6.79 -0.52 8.45
C LYS A 111 -5.97 0.21 9.52
N ASP A 112 -4.67 -0.07 9.60
CA ASP A 112 -3.79 0.48 10.64
C ASP A 112 -3.18 1.83 10.25
N ARG A 113 -3.41 2.29 9.01
CA ARG A 113 -2.82 3.52 8.45
C ARG A 113 -3.60 4.77 8.86
N PRO A 114 -2.91 5.91 9.12
CA PRO A 114 -3.57 7.14 9.56
C PRO A 114 -4.66 7.62 8.61
N PHE A 115 -4.37 7.71 7.31
CA PHE A 115 -5.34 8.16 6.29
C PHE A 115 -6.59 7.27 6.25
N PHE A 116 -6.43 5.96 6.47
CA PHE A 116 -7.55 5.03 6.47
C PHE A 116 -8.42 5.22 7.70
N LYS A 117 -7.81 5.39 8.88
CA LYS A 117 -8.54 5.66 10.13
C LYS A 117 -9.31 6.96 10.04
N GLU A 118 -8.68 8.01 9.50
CA GLU A 118 -9.34 9.31 9.29
C GLU A 118 -10.52 9.19 8.32
N ALA A 119 -10.32 8.54 7.17
CA ALA A 119 -11.38 8.31 6.19
C ALA A 119 -12.54 7.49 6.78
N SER A 120 -12.23 6.44 7.54
CA SER A 120 -13.22 5.60 8.22
C SER A 120 -14.00 6.32 9.32
N GLN A 121 -13.39 7.31 9.99
CA GLN A 121 -14.07 8.14 10.97
C GLN A 121 -15.01 9.15 10.31
N LYS A 122 -14.59 9.71 9.17
CA LYS A 122 -15.40 10.66 8.38
C LYS A 122 -16.59 9.99 7.69
N SER A 123 -16.38 8.82 7.09
CA SER A 123 -17.46 7.99 6.54
C SER A 123 -17.20 6.50 6.85
N PRO A 124 -18.03 5.85 7.68
CA PRO A 124 -17.94 4.40 7.94
C PRO A 124 -18.11 3.52 6.69
N HIS A 125 -18.68 4.06 5.62
CA HIS A 125 -18.95 3.35 4.36
C HIS A 125 -18.02 3.79 3.21
N PHE A 126 -16.96 4.55 3.50
CA PHE A 126 -16.09 5.14 2.48
C PHE A 126 -15.50 4.10 1.49
N LEU A 127 -15.22 2.86 1.91
CA LEU A 127 -14.73 1.82 0.99
C LEU A 127 -15.80 1.42 -0.04
N THR A 128 -17.07 1.33 0.38
CA THR A 128 -18.18 1.10 -0.54
C THR A 128 -18.34 2.28 -1.48
N GLU A 129 -18.27 3.51 -0.95
CA GLU A 129 -18.35 4.74 -1.74
C GLU A 129 -17.23 4.84 -2.79
N ILE A 130 -16.00 4.44 -2.44
CA ILE A 130 -14.86 4.33 -3.38
C ILE A 130 -15.20 3.36 -4.50
N LEU A 131 -15.58 2.13 -4.15
CA LEU A 131 -15.73 1.05 -5.13
C LEU A 131 -16.96 1.27 -6.04
N GLU A 132 -18.05 1.81 -5.53
CA GLU A 132 -19.20 2.24 -6.34
C GLU A 132 -18.89 3.52 -7.13
N GLY A 133 -18.14 4.44 -6.52
CA GLY A 133 -17.64 5.66 -7.15
C GLY A 133 -16.79 5.37 -8.38
N LEU A 134 -15.96 4.32 -8.36
CA LEU A 134 -15.20 3.87 -9.53
C LEU A 134 -16.10 3.51 -10.71
N GLY A 135 -17.14 2.72 -10.46
CA GLY A 135 -18.11 2.35 -11.49
C GLY A 135 -18.77 3.60 -12.10
N ARG A 136 -19.27 4.49 -11.25
CA ARG A 136 -19.91 5.75 -11.68
C ARG A 136 -18.97 6.67 -12.45
N ALA A 137 -17.74 6.85 -11.97
CA ALA A 137 -16.74 7.69 -12.61
C ALA A 137 -16.38 7.15 -14.00
N VAL A 138 -16.19 5.84 -14.14
CA VAL A 138 -15.93 5.22 -15.44
C VAL A 138 -17.15 5.33 -16.35
N ASP A 139 -18.36 5.09 -15.86
CA ASP A 139 -19.59 5.17 -16.66
C ASP A 139 -19.81 6.58 -17.24
N GLN A 140 -19.36 7.64 -16.56
CA GLN A 140 -19.42 9.03 -17.02
C GLN A 140 -18.33 9.41 -18.04
N LEU A 141 -17.29 8.60 -18.22
CA LEU A 141 -16.23 8.92 -19.18
C LEU A 141 -16.70 8.82 -20.64
N PRO A 142 -16.18 9.67 -21.54
CA PRO A 142 -16.30 9.49 -22.99
C PRO A 142 -15.78 8.12 -23.44
N ALA A 143 -16.38 7.57 -24.50
CA ALA A 143 -16.03 6.24 -25.03
C ALA A 143 -14.54 6.08 -25.36
N GLU A 144 -13.87 7.14 -25.85
CA GLU A 144 -12.44 7.10 -26.15
C GLU A 144 -11.57 7.02 -24.89
N GLN A 145 -11.97 7.65 -23.79
CA GLN A 145 -11.26 7.57 -22.51
C GLN A 145 -11.50 6.22 -21.82
N LYS A 146 -12.71 5.65 -21.95
CA LYS A 146 -13.01 4.29 -21.48
C LYS A 146 -12.08 3.24 -22.11
N LYS A 147 -11.74 3.38 -23.40
CA LYS A 147 -10.81 2.48 -24.11
C LYS A 147 -9.36 2.57 -23.61
N GLN A 148 -8.99 3.66 -22.93
CA GLN A 148 -7.65 3.86 -22.38
C GLN A 148 -7.45 3.12 -21.06
N LEU A 149 -8.53 2.74 -20.36
CA LEU A 149 -8.48 1.96 -19.12
C LEU A 149 -8.17 0.49 -19.43
N LYS A 150 -6.88 0.16 -19.55
CA LYS A 150 -6.41 -1.20 -19.87
C LYS A 150 -5.79 -1.89 -18.66
N ASN A 151 -5.14 -1.11 -17.78
CA ASN A 151 -4.38 -1.59 -16.65
C ASN A 151 -4.91 -0.96 -15.35
N ALA A 152 -4.69 -1.64 -14.22
CA ALA A 152 -5.09 -1.10 -12.91
C ALA A 152 -4.44 0.25 -12.59
N ALA A 153 -3.24 0.52 -13.12
CA ALA A 153 -2.59 1.82 -12.95
C ALA A 153 -3.40 2.97 -13.56
N ASP A 154 -4.18 2.72 -14.61
CA ASP A 154 -4.98 3.77 -15.26
C ASP A 154 -6.09 4.30 -14.34
N LEU A 155 -6.43 3.58 -13.26
CA LEU A 155 -7.38 4.02 -12.24
C LEU A 155 -6.90 5.25 -11.46
N THR A 156 -5.59 5.54 -11.43
CA THR A 156 -5.06 6.74 -10.75
C THR A 156 -5.46 8.04 -11.42
N ASN A 157 -5.89 7.98 -12.68
CA ASN A 157 -6.29 9.14 -13.47
C ASN A 157 -7.80 9.42 -13.35
N LEU A 158 -8.55 8.55 -12.69
CA LEU A 158 -9.96 8.74 -12.43
C LEU A 158 -10.13 9.75 -11.29
N LYS A 159 -11.00 10.73 -11.51
CA LYS A 159 -11.43 11.64 -10.46
C LYS A 159 -12.67 11.07 -9.78
N LEU A 160 -12.56 10.77 -8.49
CA LEU A 160 -13.69 10.43 -7.64
C LEU A 160 -14.22 11.67 -6.92
N ASP A 161 -15.30 11.51 -6.15
CA ASP A 161 -15.82 12.57 -5.28
C ASP A 161 -14.72 13.02 -4.29
N SER A 162 -14.63 14.34 -4.01
CA SER A 162 -13.46 14.96 -3.35
C SER A 162 -13.05 14.33 -2.02
N ASN A 163 -14.01 13.77 -1.29
CA ASN A 163 -13.77 13.22 0.05
C ASN A 163 -13.16 11.81 0.04
N ILE A 164 -13.32 11.07 -1.05
CA ILE A 164 -12.85 9.68 -1.20
C ILE A 164 -11.65 9.57 -2.15
N ASP A 165 -11.49 10.55 -3.05
CA ASP A 165 -10.43 10.60 -4.07
C ASP A 165 -9.03 10.55 -3.46
N THR A 166 -8.75 11.38 -2.45
CA THR A 166 -7.45 11.41 -1.76
C THR A 166 -7.11 10.07 -1.11
N SER A 167 -8.07 9.45 -0.43
CA SER A 167 -7.87 8.17 0.23
C SER A 167 -7.59 7.06 -0.77
N PHE A 168 -8.36 7.01 -1.86
CA PHE A 168 -8.16 6.03 -2.91
C PHE A 168 -6.83 6.23 -3.65
N TYR A 169 -6.46 7.48 -3.93
CA TYR A 169 -5.16 7.83 -4.52
C TYR A 169 -3.99 7.34 -3.65
N LEU A 170 -4.05 7.56 -2.33
CA LEU A 170 -3.04 7.06 -1.40
C LEU A 170 -2.94 5.52 -1.43
N MET A 171 -4.08 4.80 -1.46
CA MET A 171 -4.09 3.34 -1.60
C MET A 171 -3.45 2.86 -2.91
N LEU A 172 -3.76 3.52 -4.03
CA LEU A 172 -3.18 3.17 -5.34
C LEU A 172 -1.69 3.49 -5.40
N LYS A 173 -1.24 4.61 -4.85
CA LYS A 173 0.16 5.02 -4.88
C LYS A 173 1.03 4.12 -4.00
N GLY A 174 0.56 3.77 -2.81
CA GLY A 174 1.42 3.15 -1.79
C GLY A 174 2.44 4.14 -1.21
N CYS A 175 3.28 3.66 -0.31
CA CYS A 175 4.45 4.38 0.20
C CYS A 175 5.59 3.38 0.34
N GLN A 176 6.72 3.56 -0.36
CA GLN A 176 7.80 2.58 -0.29
C GLN A 176 8.50 2.64 1.06
N ARG A 177 8.82 1.47 1.60
CA ARG A 177 9.69 1.35 2.78
C ARG A 177 11.11 1.68 2.33
N GLU A 178 11.79 2.54 3.06
CA GLU A 178 13.24 2.67 2.95
C GLU A 178 13.87 1.30 3.21
N GLU A 179 14.44 0.66 2.20
CA GLU A 179 15.52 -0.28 2.46
C GLU A 179 16.69 0.57 2.93
N SER A 180 16.88 0.65 4.25
CA SER A 180 18.04 1.29 4.85
C SER A 180 19.31 0.54 4.46
N LYS A 181 19.77 0.73 3.22
CA LYS A 181 21.18 0.59 2.88
C LYS A 181 21.86 1.85 3.40
N MET A 182 21.94 1.99 4.73
CA MET A 182 23.03 2.74 5.34
C MET A 182 24.32 1.95 5.09
N GLY A 183 24.79 1.98 3.85
CA GLY A 183 26.23 2.03 3.66
C GLY A 183 26.67 3.32 4.35
N LEU A 184 27.48 3.18 5.39
CA LEU A 184 28.20 4.30 6.00
C LEU A 184 28.94 5.03 4.87
N VAL A 185 28.32 6.08 4.34
CA VAL A 185 29.03 7.09 3.57
C VAL A 185 29.75 7.92 4.61
N PRO A 186 31.09 7.91 4.68
CA PRO A 186 31.80 8.77 5.60
C PRO A 186 31.44 10.22 5.23
N LEU A 187 30.83 10.92 6.18
CA LEU A 187 30.61 12.36 6.10
C LEU A 187 31.97 13.02 5.93
N ASN A 188 32.29 13.39 4.70
CA ASN A 188 33.45 14.20 4.41
C ASN A 188 33.12 15.61 4.91
N GLN A 189 33.57 15.91 6.13
CA GLN A 189 33.55 17.23 6.73
C GLN A 189 34.46 18.14 5.91
N SER A 190 33.93 18.80 4.89
CA SER A 190 34.55 19.99 4.34
C SER A 190 33.49 20.83 3.65
N ASN A 191 33.10 21.90 4.35
CA ASN A 191 32.38 23.10 3.92
C ASN A 191 31.17 23.41 4.83
N PHE A 192 31.44 23.53 6.14
CA PHE A 192 30.69 24.48 6.94
C PHE A 192 31.54 25.74 7.04
N VAL A 193 31.02 26.84 6.49
CA VAL A 193 31.54 28.18 6.69
C VAL A 193 31.32 28.51 8.15
N SER A 194 32.43 28.64 8.89
CA SER A 194 32.46 29.10 10.27
C SER A 194 31.91 30.54 10.35
N LEU A 195 30.95 30.76 11.25
CA LEU A 195 30.75 32.06 11.87
C LEU A 195 31.01 31.89 13.36
N ASP A 196 32.13 32.47 13.77
CA ASP A 196 32.61 32.63 15.14
C ASP A 196 31.56 33.24 16.08
N GLY A 197 31.57 32.80 17.34
CA GLY A 197 30.84 33.45 18.41
C GLY A 197 30.70 32.68 19.74
N ASN A 198 31.83 32.29 20.33
CA ASN A 198 32.12 32.13 21.77
C ASN A 198 31.08 31.60 22.80
N ASP A 199 31.55 30.58 23.51
CA ASP A 199 31.39 30.27 24.95
C ASP A 199 29.99 30.23 25.58
N SER A 200 29.53 29.03 25.92
CA SER A 200 29.39 28.63 27.32
C SER A 200 29.02 27.15 27.45
N ASP A 201 29.69 26.51 28.39
CA ASP A 201 29.46 25.15 28.88
C ASP A 201 27.99 24.94 29.28
N TYR A 202 27.31 24.05 28.56
CA TYR A 202 26.15 23.34 29.07
C TYR A 202 26.40 21.85 28.89
N GLU A 203 26.66 21.17 30.01
CA GLU A 203 26.41 19.74 30.14
C GLU A 203 24.91 19.51 29.92
N ASP A 204 24.54 19.08 28.71
CA ASP A 204 23.18 18.71 28.35
C ASP A 204 22.99 17.21 28.54
N ASP A 205 22.75 16.83 29.80
CA ASP A 205 22.12 15.57 30.19
C ASP A 205 20.64 15.57 29.76
N ASN A 206 20.38 15.44 28.45
CA ASN A 206 19.04 15.11 27.94
C ASN A 206 19.01 14.52 26.52
N ILE A 207 20.06 13.79 26.12
CA ILE A 207 20.06 13.00 24.88
C ILE A 207 19.36 11.64 25.11
N GLU A 208 18.12 11.62 25.58
CA GLU A 208 17.28 10.42 25.53
C GLU A 208 15.82 10.63 25.07
N GLU A 209 15.36 11.87 24.85
CA GLU A 209 13.95 12.11 24.48
C GLU A 209 13.70 12.43 22.99
N ALA A 210 14.70 12.24 22.12
CA ALA A 210 14.58 12.46 20.67
C ALA A 210 14.63 11.16 19.83
N LYS A 211 14.21 10.01 20.39
CA LYS A 211 14.31 8.69 19.73
C LYS A 211 13.02 8.07 19.19
N GLU A 212 11.86 8.75 19.21
CA GLU A 212 10.61 8.16 18.68
C GLU A 212 9.85 9.04 17.69
N TYR A 213 10.51 9.44 16.60
CA TYR A 213 9.82 9.67 15.32
C TYR A 213 10.52 8.89 14.21
N THR A 214 10.63 7.58 14.39
CA THR A 214 10.92 6.68 13.26
C THR A 214 9.65 6.51 12.42
N GLY A 215 9.37 7.45 11.52
CA GLY A 215 8.39 7.30 10.43
C GLY A 215 8.85 6.28 9.39
N GLY A 216 9.18 5.06 9.81
CA GLY A 216 9.93 4.07 9.01
C GLY A 216 9.11 2.93 8.41
N LYS A 217 7.79 3.06 8.23
CA LYS A 217 6.96 1.97 7.70
C LYS A 217 6.13 2.42 6.50
N GLY A 218 6.72 2.32 5.31
CA GLY A 218 5.98 2.30 4.06
C GLY A 218 4.83 1.27 4.04
N TYR A 219 3.97 1.35 3.04
CA TYR A 219 2.82 0.48 2.83
C TYR A 219 2.65 0.10 1.35
N ASP A 220 2.14 -1.11 1.12
CA ASP A 220 2.02 -1.65 -0.23
C ASP A 220 0.97 -0.92 -1.06
N SER A 221 1.29 -0.71 -2.35
CA SER A 221 0.33 -0.20 -3.34
C SER A 221 -0.75 -1.25 -3.62
N LEU A 222 -2.00 -0.81 -3.71
CA LEU A 222 -3.14 -1.66 -4.08
C LEU A 222 -2.94 -2.27 -5.48
N LEU A 223 -2.22 -1.57 -6.37
CA LEU A 223 -1.92 -2.01 -7.75
C LEU A 223 -1.16 -3.34 -7.80
N ASN A 224 -0.47 -3.72 -6.72
CA ASN A 224 0.21 -5.02 -6.62
C ASN A 224 -0.78 -6.19 -6.51
N TYR A 225 -2.01 -5.93 -6.08
CA TYR A 225 -3.00 -6.94 -5.72
C TYR A 225 -4.23 -6.94 -6.61
N ILE A 226 -4.41 -5.92 -7.46
CA ILE A 226 -5.57 -5.78 -8.35
C ILE A 226 -5.19 -5.81 -9.84
N THR A 227 -6.16 -6.09 -10.69
CA THR A 227 -6.04 -6.07 -12.16
C THR A 227 -7.33 -5.58 -12.82
N LEU A 228 -7.24 -5.07 -14.05
CA LEU A 228 -8.42 -4.77 -14.90
C LEU A 228 -8.65 -5.82 -15.99
N GLN A 229 -7.87 -6.90 -15.98
CA GLN A 229 -8.12 -8.04 -16.88
C GLN A 229 -9.48 -8.65 -16.57
N LYS A 230 -10.26 -9.02 -17.60
CA LYS A 230 -11.61 -9.61 -17.48
C LYS A 230 -11.60 -11.06 -16.99
N SER A 231 -10.70 -11.41 -16.07
CA SER A 231 -10.68 -12.72 -15.39
C SER A 231 -11.83 -12.78 -14.38
N THR A 232 -12.67 -13.81 -14.47
CA THR A 232 -13.78 -14.01 -13.52
C THR A 232 -13.36 -14.78 -12.27
N LYS A 233 -12.16 -15.38 -12.26
CA LYS A 233 -11.65 -16.19 -11.16
C LYS A 233 -10.35 -15.68 -10.56
N VAL A 234 -10.19 -15.87 -9.26
CA VAL A 234 -8.91 -15.70 -8.55
C VAL A 234 -8.17 -17.02 -8.49
N ARG A 235 -6.94 -17.04 -8.99
CA ARG A 235 -6.05 -18.20 -8.97
C ARG A 235 -5.40 -18.36 -7.60
N VAL A 236 -6.05 -19.15 -6.75
CA VAL A 236 -5.66 -19.35 -5.34
C VAL A 236 -4.21 -19.82 -5.20
N TYR A 237 -3.77 -20.74 -6.08
CA TYR A 237 -2.42 -21.28 -6.04
C TYR A 237 -1.33 -20.20 -6.15
N LEU A 238 -1.59 -19.08 -6.84
CA LEU A 238 -0.63 -17.99 -7.05
C LEU A 238 -1.05 -16.66 -6.41
N ALA A 239 -2.18 -16.61 -5.70
CA ALA A 239 -2.63 -15.39 -5.04
C ALA A 239 -1.72 -15.01 -3.88
N SER A 240 -1.53 -13.71 -3.63
CA SER A 240 -0.69 -13.25 -2.53
C SER A 240 -1.36 -13.42 -1.17
N PHE A 241 -0.59 -13.31 -0.09
CA PHE A 241 -1.12 -13.41 1.26
C PHE A 241 -2.28 -12.43 1.51
N PRO A 242 -2.19 -11.12 1.18
CA PRO A 242 -3.30 -10.18 1.37
C PRO A 242 -4.56 -10.56 0.59
N VAL A 243 -4.42 -11.08 -0.64
CA VAL A 243 -5.56 -11.52 -1.46
C VAL A 243 -6.20 -12.77 -0.85
N LEU A 244 -5.40 -13.75 -0.42
CA LEU A 244 -5.89 -14.95 0.24
C LEU A 244 -6.58 -14.63 1.58
N GLN A 245 -6.04 -13.67 2.34
CA GLN A 245 -6.66 -13.20 3.58
C GLN A 245 -7.99 -12.49 3.30
N ALA A 246 -8.07 -11.69 2.22
CA ALA A 246 -9.31 -11.04 1.81
C ALA A 246 -10.41 -12.02 1.40
N ILE A 247 -10.04 -13.15 0.78
CA ILE A 247 -10.98 -14.19 0.34
C ILE A 247 -11.42 -15.08 1.51
N SER A 248 -10.48 -15.50 2.36
CA SER A 248 -10.75 -16.42 3.48
C SER A 248 -11.30 -15.72 4.73
N GLY A 249 -11.16 -14.40 4.81
CA GLY A 249 -11.55 -13.59 5.97
C GLY A 249 -10.63 -13.73 7.19
N GLN A 250 -9.70 -14.69 7.19
CA GLN A 250 -8.84 -14.98 8.34
C GLN A 250 -7.37 -15.16 7.94
N ALA A 251 -6.47 -14.49 8.66
CA ALA A 251 -5.03 -14.58 8.43
C ALA A 251 -4.49 -16.01 8.63
N ALA A 252 -5.06 -16.78 9.57
CA ALA A 252 -4.65 -18.16 9.82
C ALA A 252 -4.90 -19.06 8.60
N PHE A 253 -6.09 -18.96 8.01
CA PHE A 253 -6.45 -19.72 6.80
C PHE A 253 -5.59 -19.33 5.60
N ALA A 254 -5.31 -18.05 5.40
CA ALA A 254 -4.38 -17.61 4.37
C ALA A 254 -2.97 -18.21 4.53
N ARG A 255 -2.46 -18.33 5.77
CA ARG A 255 -1.17 -19.01 6.04
C ARG A 255 -1.23 -20.50 5.72
N SER A 256 -2.28 -21.20 6.15
CA SER A 256 -2.45 -22.62 5.84
C SER A 256 -2.53 -22.90 4.34
N ILE A 257 -3.15 -22.01 3.55
CA ILE A 257 -3.16 -22.11 2.08
C ILE A 257 -1.74 -21.93 1.51
N ILE A 258 -0.96 -20.98 2.04
CA ILE A 258 0.45 -20.75 1.61
C ILE A 258 1.33 -21.96 1.94
N GLU A 259 1.16 -22.55 3.12
CA GLU A 259 1.89 -23.76 3.52
C GLU A 259 1.52 -24.93 2.60
N ALA A 260 0.23 -25.14 2.34
CA ALA A 260 -0.25 -26.19 1.45
C ALA A 260 0.32 -26.07 0.04
N ARG A 261 0.28 -24.88 -0.58
CA ARG A 261 0.85 -24.69 -1.92
C ARG A 261 2.37 -24.82 -1.95
N THR A 262 3.05 -24.47 -0.87
CA THR A 262 4.51 -24.60 -0.76
C THR A 262 4.89 -26.08 -0.70
N SER A 263 4.18 -26.87 0.11
CA SER A 263 4.34 -28.33 0.16
C SER A 263 4.12 -28.98 -1.21
N ILE A 264 2.99 -28.65 -1.86
CA ILE A 264 2.66 -29.16 -3.19
C ILE A 264 3.71 -28.74 -4.23
N TYR A 265 4.20 -27.51 -4.19
CA TYR A 265 5.26 -27.06 -5.10
C TYR A 265 6.53 -27.91 -4.95
N GLN A 266 6.93 -28.24 -3.71
CA GLN A 266 8.12 -29.07 -3.48
C GLN A 266 7.97 -30.49 -4.03
N THR A 267 6.76 -31.06 -4.04
CA THR A 267 6.52 -32.39 -4.61
C THR A 267 6.47 -32.37 -6.14
N ILE A 268 5.92 -31.33 -6.76
CA ILE A 268 5.71 -31.28 -8.21
C ILE A 268 6.82 -30.59 -9.00
N LYS A 269 7.71 -29.82 -8.36
CA LYS A 269 8.74 -29.01 -9.08
C LYS A 269 9.60 -29.83 -10.04
N ASN A 270 9.85 -31.10 -9.69
CA ASN A 270 10.64 -32.04 -10.50
C ASN A 270 9.79 -33.14 -11.16
N ALA A 271 8.48 -33.18 -10.91
CA ALA A 271 7.59 -34.20 -11.47
C ALA A 271 7.28 -33.91 -12.95
N SER A 272 7.31 -34.92 -13.82
CA SER A 272 6.86 -34.79 -15.20
C SER A 272 6.21 -36.08 -15.67
N PRO A 273 4.88 -36.10 -15.95
CA PRO A 273 3.91 -35.00 -15.83
C PRO A 273 3.55 -34.64 -14.36
N ILE A 274 2.81 -33.54 -14.16
CA ILE A 274 2.17 -33.25 -12.86
C ILE A 274 1.08 -34.31 -12.64
N PRO A 275 0.95 -34.94 -11.46
CA PRO A 275 -0.12 -35.89 -11.18
C PRO A 275 -1.51 -35.25 -11.37
N ASP A 276 -2.41 -35.94 -12.08
CA ASP A 276 -3.73 -35.42 -12.46
C ASP A 276 -4.61 -35.03 -11.25
N ASP A 277 -4.39 -35.67 -10.10
CA ASP A 277 -5.13 -35.45 -8.86
C ASP A 277 -4.62 -34.26 -8.03
N THR A 278 -3.47 -33.68 -8.38
CA THR A 278 -2.84 -32.60 -7.58
C THR A 278 -3.76 -31.40 -7.37
N SER A 279 -4.46 -30.97 -8.43
CA SER A 279 -5.37 -29.81 -8.33
C SER A 279 -6.62 -30.13 -7.47
N THR A 280 -7.11 -31.36 -7.54
CA THR A 280 -8.23 -31.84 -6.72
C THR A 280 -7.84 -31.94 -5.25
N GLN A 281 -6.64 -32.45 -4.96
CA GLN A 281 -6.09 -32.48 -3.60
C GLN A 281 -5.92 -31.06 -3.04
N PHE A 282 -5.36 -30.14 -3.84
CA PHE A 282 -5.22 -28.75 -3.43
C PHE A 282 -6.59 -28.11 -3.15
N GLN A 283 -7.56 -28.31 -4.03
CA GLN A 283 -8.92 -27.81 -3.84
C GLN A 283 -9.55 -28.34 -2.54
N ALA A 284 -9.45 -29.63 -2.26
CA ALA A 284 -10.01 -30.23 -1.04
C ALA A 284 -9.40 -29.63 0.23
N VAL A 285 -8.08 -29.42 0.24
CA VAL A 285 -7.38 -28.77 1.36
C VAL A 285 -7.86 -27.33 1.54
N VAL A 286 -7.94 -26.55 0.44
CA VAL A 286 -8.34 -25.14 0.52
C VAL A 286 -9.81 -24.98 0.92
N GLN A 287 -10.71 -25.83 0.42
CA GLN A 287 -12.13 -25.76 0.76
C GLN A 287 -12.40 -25.96 2.26
N GLY A 288 -11.54 -26.73 2.95
CA GLY A 288 -11.58 -26.86 4.41
C GLY A 288 -11.32 -25.55 5.15
N TYR A 289 -10.64 -24.59 4.54
CA TYR A 289 -10.30 -23.30 5.14
C TYR A 289 -11.21 -22.14 4.69
N ILE A 290 -11.99 -22.33 3.63
CA ILE A 290 -12.83 -21.27 3.04
C ILE A 290 -14.32 -21.62 3.19
N SER A 291 -14.70 -22.16 4.36
CA SER A 291 -16.08 -22.54 4.67
C SER A 291 -16.99 -21.29 4.71
N GLY A 292 -17.53 -20.88 3.55
CA GLY A 292 -18.42 -19.73 3.42
C GLY A 292 -18.10 -18.77 2.27
N ALA A 293 -16.92 -18.81 1.65
CA ALA A 293 -16.70 -18.02 0.43
C ALA A 293 -17.19 -18.75 -0.82
N ASN A 294 -17.62 -17.98 -1.82
CA ASN A 294 -18.12 -18.55 -3.06
C ASN A 294 -16.97 -19.13 -3.90
N THR A 295 -16.78 -20.45 -3.81
CA THR A 295 -15.71 -21.16 -4.53
C THR A 295 -15.89 -21.13 -6.05
N LYS A 296 -17.06 -20.70 -6.56
CA LYS A 296 -17.34 -20.55 -8.00
C LYS A 296 -16.34 -19.59 -8.68
N PHE A 297 -15.85 -18.60 -7.95
CA PHE A 297 -14.94 -17.56 -8.46
C PHE A 297 -13.47 -17.83 -8.08
N LEU A 298 -13.16 -19.06 -7.67
CA LEU A 298 -11.80 -19.47 -7.32
C LEU A 298 -11.31 -20.52 -8.33
N ASP A 299 -10.06 -20.38 -8.75
CA ASP A 299 -9.33 -21.35 -9.56
C ASP A 299 -8.26 -22.03 -8.71
N PHE A 300 -8.33 -23.36 -8.64
CA PHE A 300 -7.43 -24.22 -7.86
C PHE A 300 -6.37 -24.91 -8.73
N THR A 301 -6.21 -24.48 -9.99
CA THR A 301 -5.27 -25.09 -10.93
C THR A 301 -3.82 -24.94 -10.45
N VAL A 302 -3.19 -26.08 -10.16
CA VAL A 302 -1.80 -26.18 -9.72
C VAL A 302 -0.85 -26.17 -10.94
N THR A 303 0.24 -25.41 -10.86
CA THR A 303 1.31 -25.42 -11.88
C THR A 303 2.70 -25.50 -11.24
N LYS A 304 3.72 -25.79 -12.04
CA LYS A 304 5.13 -25.72 -11.64
C LYS A 304 5.66 -24.30 -11.40
N THR A 305 4.80 -23.29 -11.48
CA THR A 305 5.17 -21.91 -11.13
C THR A 305 5.44 -21.86 -9.64
N ASN A 306 6.58 -21.30 -9.23
CA ASN A 306 6.94 -21.18 -7.82
C ASN A 306 5.99 -20.17 -7.12
N PRO A 307 5.14 -20.61 -6.18
CA PRO A 307 4.21 -19.72 -5.50
C PRO A 307 4.90 -18.73 -4.55
N ALA A 308 6.14 -18.98 -4.13
CA ALA A 308 6.88 -18.10 -3.23
C ALA A 308 7.16 -16.71 -3.83
N GLN A 309 7.14 -16.58 -5.16
CA GLN A 309 7.30 -15.30 -5.85
C GLN A 309 6.12 -14.35 -5.68
N TYR A 310 5.01 -14.83 -5.10
CA TYR A 310 3.76 -14.09 -4.93
C TYR A 310 3.42 -13.83 -3.45
N ASN A 311 4.29 -14.24 -2.52
CA ASN A 311 4.12 -14.02 -1.08
C ASN A 311 4.60 -12.64 -0.65
#